data_AF-A0A9P0GAI8-F1
#
_entry.id   AF-A0A9P0GAI8-F1
#
_cell.length_a   1.000
_cell.length_b   1.000
_cell.length_c   1.000
_cell.angle_alpha   90.00
_cell.angle_beta   90.00
_cell.angle_gamma   90.00
#
_symmetry.space_group_name_H-M   'P 1'
#
loop_
_entity.id
_entity.type
_entity.pdbx_description
1 polymer ?
#
loop_
_entity_poly.entity_id
_entity_poly.type
_entity_poly.pdbx_seq_one_letter_code
_entity_poly.pdbx_strand_id
1 'polypeptide(L)'
;MLFKKNMTYVHSLLVFSVILVLIKISEAGYSSYLSSVVRKCKRESGVGDELIHLSMMGKFKPDIDFKEYLYCFSKKVGLMNYDNSMKNDKLEHMAANILGDYSLAAHIREDCDNTLYDTLNTVYYTFKCYITRIREALLDDRMTSEEIEIDLRPYRKRHHRY
;
A
#
# COMPACT_ATOMS: atom_id res chain seq x y z
N MET A 1 18.80 50.81 6.57
CA MET A 1 18.70 49.42 7.05
C MET A 1 17.66 48.57 6.28
N LEU A 2 17.40 48.82 4.98
CA LEU A 2 16.36 48.12 4.21
C LEU A 2 16.88 47.01 3.27
N PHE A 3 18.20 46.92 3.05
CA PHE A 3 18.79 45.97 2.09
C PHE A 3 19.01 44.54 2.62
N LYS A 4 18.97 44.30 3.94
CA LYS A 4 19.22 42.96 4.52
C LYS A 4 18.04 41.98 4.43
N LYS A 5 16.80 42.46 4.26
CA LYS A 5 15.60 41.59 4.24
C LYS A 5 15.36 40.89 2.89
N ASN A 6 15.82 41.47 1.77
CA ASN A 6 15.59 40.90 0.44
C ASN A 6 16.52 39.72 0.12
N MET A 7 17.70 39.66 0.75
CA MET A 7 18.68 38.61 0.48
C MET A 7 18.30 37.26 1.12
N THR A 8 17.53 37.29 2.21
CA THR A 8 17.04 36.09 2.90
C THR A 8 15.95 35.37 2.11
N TYR A 9 15.05 36.11 1.46
CA TYR A 9 13.98 35.54 0.64
C TYR A 9 14.49 34.78 -0.59
N VAL A 10 15.53 35.31 -1.26
CA VAL A 10 16.12 34.67 -2.45
C VAL A 10 16.82 33.35 -2.08
N HIS A 11 17.48 33.29 -0.92
CA HIS A 11 18.08 32.04 -0.44
C HIS A 11 17.01 31.01 -0.05
N SER A 12 15.94 31.42 0.63
CA SER A 12 14.84 30.52 1.00
C SER A 12 14.12 29.95 -0.22
N LEU A 13 13.90 30.75 -1.27
CA LEU A 13 13.28 30.28 -2.52
C LEU A 13 14.17 29.29 -3.28
N LEU A 14 15.49 29.53 -3.32
CA LEU A 14 16.44 28.61 -3.97
C LEU A 14 16.50 27.26 -3.24
N VAL A 15 16.58 27.26 -1.90
CA VAL A 15 16.59 26.02 -1.10
C VAL A 15 15.29 25.24 -1.30
N PHE A 16 14.14 25.90 -1.30
CA PHE A 16 12.84 25.25 -1.54
C PHE A 16 12.76 24.63 -2.95
N SER A 17 13.27 25.32 -3.98
CA SER A 17 13.30 24.80 -5.35
C SER A 17 14.16 23.55 -5.49
N VAL A 18 15.31 23.48 -4.81
CA VAL A 18 16.19 22.31 -4.81
C VAL A 18 15.52 21.13 -4.11
N ILE A 19 14.86 21.36 -2.97
CA ILE A 19 14.12 20.32 -2.24
C ILE A 19 13.00 19.72 -3.10
N LEU A 20 12.22 20.55 -3.81
CA LEU A 20 11.16 20.07 -4.72
C LEU A 20 11.70 19.21 -5.88
N VAL A 21 12.86 19.59 -6.44
CA VAL A 21 13.52 18.81 -7.50
C VAL A 21 13.98 17.45 -6.97
N LEU A 22 14.54 17.39 -5.77
CA LEU A 22 14.98 16.14 -5.14
C LEU A 22 13.80 15.19 -4.85
N ILE A 23 12.65 15.72 -4.43
CA ILE A 23 11.43 14.94 -4.20
C ILE A 23 10.95 14.27 -5.50
N LYS A 24 10.91 15.01 -6.62
CA LYS A 24 10.47 14.45 -7.92
C LYS A 24 11.41 13.37 -8.48
N ILE A 25 12.72 13.48 -8.23
CA ILE A 25 13.70 12.48 -8.69
C ILE A 25 13.54 11.15 -7.94
N SER A 26 13.20 11.21 -6.65
CA SER A 26 12.94 10.03 -5.80
C SER A 26 11.80 9.15 -6.34
N GLU A 27 10.69 9.77 -6.75
CA GLU A 27 9.49 9.06 -7.24
C GLU A 27 9.73 8.36 -8.59
N ALA A 28 10.46 9.02 -9.49
CA ALA A 28 10.78 8.46 -10.80
C ALA A 28 11.71 7.22 -10.71
N GLY A 29 12.70 7.26 -9.81
CA GLY A 29 13.65 6.17 -9.60
C GLY A 29 12.99 4.87 -9.11
N TYR A 30 12.11 5.00 -8.11
CA TYR A 30 11.43 3.85 -7.48
C TYR A 30 10.52 3.09 -8.45
N SER A 31 9.79 3.81 -9.31
CA SER A 31 8.91 3.24 -10.32
C SER A 31 9.67 2.38 -11.36
N SER A 32 10.84 2.87 -11.81
CA SER A 32 11.68 2.13 -12.76
C SER A 32 12.20 0.80 -12.19
N TYR A 33 12.64 0.81 -10.93
CA TYR A 33 13.16 -0.36 -10.24
C TYR A 33 12.05 -1.42 -10.06
N LEU A 34 10.88 -1.03 -9.54
CA LEU A 34 9.76 -1.96 -9.36
C LEU A 34 9.32 -2.58 -10.69
N SER A 35 9.22 -1.79 -11.76
CA SER A 35 8.86 -2.30 -13.09
C SER A 35 9.86 -3.37 -13.59
N SER A 36 11.15 -3.21 -13.25
CA SER A 36 12.18 -4.18 -13.61
C SER A 36 12.06 -5.47 -12.79
N VAL A 37 11.73 -5.37 -11.50
CA VAL A 37 11.51 -6.51 -10.61
C VAL A 37 10.28 -7.31 -11.06
N VAL A 38 9.16 -6.64 -11.31
CA VAL A 38 7.92 -7.27 -11.81
C VAL A 38 8.20 -8.04 -13.11
N ARG A 39 8.86 -7.40 -14.07
CA ARG A 39 9.20 -8.03 -15.36
C ARG A 39 10.11 -9.24 -15.20
N LYS A 40 11.10 -9.14 -14.32
CA LYS A 40 12.05 -10.24 -14.06
C LYS A 40 11.36 -11.41 -13.37
N CYS A 41 10.58 -11.14 -12.33
CA CYS A 41 9.88 -12.19 -11.59
C CYS A 41 8.78 -12.87 -12.41
N LYS A 42 8.07 -12.11 -13.25
CA LYS A 42 7.13 -12.70 -14.20
C LYS A 42 7.83 -13.67 -15.16
N ARG A 43 9.00 -13.29 -15.69
CA ARG A 43 9.80 -14.16 -16.56
C ARG A 43 10.34 -15.40 -15.82
N GLU A 44 10.81 -15.24 -14.59
CA GLU A 44 11.37 -16.33 -13.79
C GLU A 44 10.31 -17.36 -13.39
N SER A 45 9.10 -16.93 -13.06
CA SER A 45 8.00 -17.80 -12.62
C SER A 45 7.10 -18.33 -13.74
N GLY A 46 7.06 -17.67 -14.90
CA GLY A 46 6.12 -18.02 -15.98
C GLY A 46 4.69 -17.55 -15.74
N VAL A 47 4.41 -16.82 -14.65
CA VAL A 47 3.05 -16.41 -14.32
C VAL A 47 2.41 -15.52 -15.40
N GLY A 48 1.12 -15.75 -15.68
CA GLY A 48 0.32 -14.90 -16.56
C GLY A 48 -0.07 -13.57 -15.92
N ASP A 49 -0.24 -12.52 -16.74
CA ASP A 49 -0.66 -11.18 -16.28
C ASP A 49 -2.01 -11.19 -15.55
N GLU A 50 -2.90 -12.10 -15.94
CA GLU A 50 -4.23 -12.23 -15.37
C GLU A 50 -4.17 -12.48 -13.86
N LEU A 51 -3.33 -13.41 -13.40
CA LEU A 51 -3.23 -13.74 -11.97
C LEU A 51 -2.66 -12.56 -11.16
N ILE A 52 -1.68 -11.84 -11.72
CA ILE A 52 -1.15 -10.62 -11.11
C ILE A 52 -2.26 -9.57 -10.98
N HIS A 53 -3.00 -9.29 -12.07
CA HIS A 53 -4.08 -8.31 -12.05
C HIS A 53 -5.23 -8.69 -11.10
N LEU A 54 -5.65 -9.95 -11.10
CA LEU A 54 -6.68 -10.45 -10.20
C LEU A 54 -6.26 -10.27 -8.73
N SER A 55 -4.98 -10.54 -8.41
CA SER A 55 -4.49 -10.41 -7.04
C SER A 55 -4.55 -8.96 -6.53
N MET A 56 -4.29 -7.97 -7.39
CA MET A 56 -4.43 -6.54 -7.05
C MET A 56 -5.90 -6.16 -6.76
N MET A 57 -6.86 -6.93 -7.26
CA MET A 57 -8.28 -6.75 -6.97
C MET A 57 -8.77 -7.56 -5.76
N GLY A 58 -7.85 -8.20 -5.02
CA GLY A 58 -8.20 -9.09 -3.90
C GLY A 58 -8.64 -10.49 -4.34
N LYS A 59 -8.54 -10.83 -5.62
CA LYS A 59 -8.92 -12.14 -6.16
C LYS A 59 -7.69 -13.03 -6.29
N PHE A 60 -7.52 -13.94 -5.34
CA PHE A 60 -6.37 -14.83 -5.28
C PHE A 60 -6.74 -16.25 -5.70
N LYS A 61 -5.99 -16.80 -6.66
CA LYS A 61 -6.05 -18.21 -7.04
C LYS A 61 -4.76 -18.90 -6.57
N PRO A 62 -4.84 -20.07 -5.90
CA PRO A 62 -3.66 -20.81 -5.48
C PRO A 62 -3.02 -21.49 -6.70
N ASP A 63 -2.11 -20.77 -7.34
CA ASP A 63 -1.40 -21.17 -8.55
C ASP A 63 0.10 -21.21 -8.27
N ILE A 64 0.82 -22.23 -8.77
CA ILE A 64 2.23 -22.45 -8.41
C ILE A 64 3.13 -21.34 -8.97
N ASP A 65 2.94 -20.96 -10.23
CA ASP A 65 3.71 -19.90 -10.88
C ASP A 65 3.45 -18.56 -10.19
N PHE A 66 2.21 -18.30 -9.75
CA PHE A 66 1.90 -17.10 -8.99
C PHE A 66 2.55 -17.08 -7.59
N LYS A 67 2.66 -18.22 -6.90
CA LYS A 67 3.38 -18.30 -5.62
C LYS A 67 4.88 -18.05 -5.82
N GLU A 68 5.47 -18.61 -6.87
CA GLU A 68 6.87 -18.36 -7.22
C GLU A 68 7.12 -16.90 -7.61
N TYR A 69 6.19 -16.28 -8.33
CA TYR A 69 6.21 -14.86 -8.63
C TYR A 69 6.26 -14.02 -7.35
N LEU A 70 5.37 -14.27 -6.39
CA LEU A 70 5.33 -13.54 -5.13
C LEU A 70 6.60 -13.76 -4.30
N TYR A 71 7.13 -14.99 -4.25
CA TYR A 71 8.40 -15.28 -3.58
C TYR A 71 9.55 -14.49 -4.21
N CYS A 72 9.68 -14.55 -5.54
CA CYS A 72 10.66 -13.80 -6.30
C CYS A 72 10.58 -12.30 -6.03
N PHE A 73 9.36 -11.75 -6.10
CA PHE A 73 9.10 -10.33 -5.88
C PHE A 73 9.51 -9.93 -4.47
N SER A 74 9.01 -10.65 -3.46
CA SER A 74 9.27 -10.39 -2.03
C SER A 74 10.74 -10.40 -1.69
N LYS A 75 11.49 -11.35 -2.26
CA LYS A 75 12.95 -11.44 -2.08
C LYS A 75 13.66 -10.24 -2.69
N LYS A 76 13.33 -9.86 -3.93
CA LYS A 76 14.01 -8.75 -4.62
C LYS A 76 13.68 -7.39 -4.02
N VAL A 77 12.44 -7.15 -3.60
CA VAL A 77 12.07 -5.88 -2.92
C VAL A 77 12.43 -5.85 -1.43
N GLY A 78 13.03 -6.93 -0.92
CA GLY A 78 13.57 -7.00 0.43
C GLY A 78 12.51 -7.09 1.52
N LEU A 79 11.36 -7.70 1.24
CA LEU A 79 10.29 -8.04 2.18
C LEU A 79 10.54 -9.37 2.92
N MET A 80 11.62 -10.07 2.60
CA MET A 80 12.00 -11.32 3.25
C MET A 80 13.31 -11.15 4.05
N ASN A 81 13.42 -11.92 5.13
CA ASN A 81 14.64 -12.16 5.88
C ASN A 81 15.54 -13.18 5.16
N TYR A 82 16.76 -13.36 5.67
CA TYR A 82 17.72 -14.32 5.09
C TYR A 82 17.29 -15.79 5.28
N ASP A 83 16.44 -16.07 6.27
CA ASP A 83 15.84 -17.37 6.54
C ASP A 83 14.55 -17.63 5.73
N ASN A 84 14.21 -16.73 4.79
CA ASN A 84 12.97 -16.72 4.02
C ASN A 84 11.67 -16.47 4.83
N SER A 85 11.76 -15.99 6.06
CA SER A 85 10.59 -15.44 6.77
C SER A 85 10.22 -14.05 6.25
N MET A 86 8.96 -13.65 6.41
CA MET A 86 8.48 -12.32 6.02
C MET A 86 8.91 -11.25 7.02
N LYS A 87 9.29 -10.07 6.53
CA LYS A 87 9.57 -8.86 7.32
C LYS A 87 8.27 -8.13 7.61
N ASN A 88 7.58 -8.55 8.67
CA ASN A 88 6.27 -8.02 9.05
C ASN A 88 6.28 -6.50 9.29
N ASP A 89 7.39 -5.94 9.78
CA ASP A 89 7.62 -4.49 9.91
C ASP A 89 7.55 -3.75 8.57
N LYS A 90 8.15 -4.30 7.52
CA LYS A 90 8.11 -3.70 6.19
C LYS A 90 6.74 -3.80 5.52
N LEU A 91 6.04 -4.91 5.77
CA LEU A 91 4.67 -5.08 5.28
C LEU A 91 3.71 -4.11 5.98
N GLU A 92 3.86 -3.91 7.29
CA GLU A 92 3.14 -2.88 8.04
C GLU A 92 3.41 -1.48 7.47
N HIS A 93 4.68 -1.12 7.26
CA HIS A 93 5.03 0.16 6.63
C HIS A 93 4.43 0.34 5.24
N MET A 94 4.41 -0.73 4.43
CA MET A 94 3.75 -0.71 3.13
C MET A 94 2.23 -0.47 3.27
N ALA A 95 1.57 -1.17 4.19
CA ALA A 95 0.14 -0.99 4.46
C ALA A 95 -0.15 0.43 4.97
N ALA A 96 0.64 0.97 5.89
CA ALA A 96 0.50 2.31 6.43
C ALA A 96 0.63 3.38 5.33
N ASN A 97 1.57 3.22 4.39
CA ASN A 97 1.72 4.12 3.26
C ASN A 97 0.52 4.08 2.30
N ILE A 98 -0.13 2.93 2.15
CA ILE A 98 -1.32 2.78 1.29
C ILE A 98 -2.57 3.36 1.97
N LEU A 99 -2.73 3.08 3.27
CA LEU A 99 -3.91 3.47 4.04
C LEU A 99 -3.85 4.89 4.58
N GLY A 100 -2.66 5.46 4.74
CA GLY A 100 -2.47 6.71 5.48
C GLY A 100 -2.68 6.56 6.99
N ASP A 101 -2.81 5.33 7.51
CA ASP A 101 -3.09 5.01 8.91
C ASP A 101 -2.16 3.91 9.43
N TYR A 102 -1.24 4.29 10.32
CA TYR A 102 -0.30 3.38 10.97
C TYR A 102 -0.96 2.46 12.00
N SER A 103 -2.01 2.93 12.71
CA SER A 103 -2.70 2.12 13.71
C SER A 103 -3.45 0.98 13.04
N LEU A 104 -4.15 1.30 11.94
CA LEU A 104 -4.83 0.29 11.14
C LEU A 104 -3.85 -0.69 10.49
N ALA A 105 -2.72 -0.20 9.98
CA ALA A 105 -1.66 -1.06 9.44
C ALA A 105 -1.09 -2.04 10.49
N ALA A 106 -0.90 -1.58 11.74
CA ALA A 106 -0.45 -2.43 12.83
C ALA A 106 -1.47 -3.54 13.14
N HIS A 107 -2.78 -3.23 13.14
CA HIS A 107 -3.83 -4.23 13.27
C HIS A 107 -3.83 -5.25 12.13
N ILE A 108 -3.65 -4.80 10.89
CA ILE A 108 -3.54 -5.70 9.73
C ILE A 108 -2.34 -6.64 9.88
N ARG A 109 -1.21 -6.15 10.38
CA ARG A 109 -0.04 -6.99 10.63
C ARG A 109 -0.35 -8.11 11.63
N GLU A 110 -1.02 -7.78 12.73
CA GLU A 110 -1.43 -8.75 13.74
C GLU A 110 -2.39 -9.80 13.17
N ASP A 111 -3.39 -9.36 12.40
CA ASP A 111 -4.35 -10.24 11.73
C ASP A 111 -3.73 -11.16 10.66
N CYS A 112 -2.61 -10.72 10.07
CA CYS A 112 -1.95 -11.40 8.97
C CYS A 112 -0.70 -12.19 9.38
N ASP A 113 -0.41 -12.33 10.67
CA ASP A 113 0.71 -13.14 11.16
C ASP A 113 0.44 -14.64 10.98
N ASN A 114 0.76 -15.14 9.78
CA ASN A 114 0.44 -16.49 9.35
C ASN A 114 1.71 -17.19 8.87
N THR A 115 2.54 -17.63 9.82
CA THR A 115 3.72 -18.45 9.49
C THR A 115 3.28 -19.88 9.17
N LEU A 116 3.56 -20.34 7.95
CA LEU A 116 3.35 -21.73 7.52
C LEU A 116 4.69 -22.47 7.37
N TYR A 117 4.64 -23.79 7.33
CA TYR A 117 5.83 -24.65 7.16
C TYR A 117 6.51 -24.51 5.78
N ASP A 118 5.76 -24.12 4.75
CA ASP A 118 6.27 -23.96 3.39
C ASP A 118 6.43 -22.48 3.02
N THR A 119 7.62 -22.11 2.55
CA THR A 119 7.98 -20.72 2.23
C THR A 119 7.07 -20.10 1.17
N LEU A 120 6.77 -20.82 0.10
CA LEU A 120 5.93 -20.30 -0.99
C LEU A 120 4.50 -20.02 -0.51
N ASN A 121 3.94 -20.93 0.28
CA ASN A 121 2.63 -20.75 0.89
C ASN A 121 2.65 -19.59 1.90
N THR A 122 3.65 -19.48 2.77
CA THR A 122 3.77 -18.35 3.72
C THR A 122 3.71 -17.02 2.97
N VAL A 123 4.56 -16.83 1.95
CA VAL A 123 4.56 -15.59 1.15
C VAL A 123 3.19 -15.34 0.52
N TYR A 124 2.60 -16.36 -0.11
CA TYR A 124 1.31 -16.23 -0.79
C TYR A 124 0.17 -15.85 0.16
N TYR A 125 0.05 -16.54 1.30
CA TYR A 125 -1.03 -16.28 2.25
C TYR A 125 -0.83 -14.97 3.02
N THR A 126 0.41 -14.58 3.30
CA THR A 126 0.71 -13.25 3.84
C THR A 126 0.25 -12.16 2.87
N PHE A 127 0.65 -12.20 1.60
CA PHE A 127 0.23 -11.21 0.60
C PHE A 127 -1.29 -11.19 0.40
N LYS A 128 -1.91 -12.37 0.30
CA LYS A 128 -3.37 -12.49 0.20
C LYS A 128 -4.05 -11.80 1.38
N CYS A 129 -3.59 -12.05 2.61
CA CYS A 129 -4.16 -11.46 3.79
C CYS A 129 -4.04 -9.92 3.78
N TYR A 130 -2.83 -9.39 3.58
CA TYR A 130 -2.60 -7.94 3.57
C TYR A 130 -3.44 -7.22 2.52
N ILE A 131 -3.45 -7.71 1.27
CA ILE A 131 -4.23 -7.07 0.20
C ILE A 131 -5.74 -7.16 0.48
N THR A 132 -6.21 -8.27 1.06
CA THR A 132 -7.63 -8.42 1.44
C THR A 132 -8.00 -7.41 2.52
N ARG A 133 -7.23 -7.32 3.61
CA ARG A 133 -7.52 -6.40 4.72
C ARG A 133 -7.37 -4.93 4.35
N ILE A 134 -6.34 -4.56 3.57
CA ILE A 134 -6.20 -3.20 3.04
C ILE A 134 -7.41 -2.84 2.18
N ARG A 135 -7.87 -3.76 1.33
CA ARG A 135 -9.05 -3.52 0.49
C ARG A 135 -10.32 -3.34 1.33
N GLU A 136 -10.54 -4.17 2.33
CA GLU A 136 -11.66 -4.05 3.27
C GLU A 136 -11.65 -2.68 3.96
N ALA A 137 -10.50 -2.27 4.50
CA ALA A 137 -10.30 -0.95 5.10
C ALA A 137 -10.64 0.21 4.13
N LEU A 138 -10.13 0.15 2.89
CA LEU A 138 -10.39 1.18 1.87
C LEU A 138 -11.83 1.19 1.33
N LEU A 139 -12.62 0.14 1.58
CA LEU A 139 -14.03 0.09 1.22
C LEU A 139 -14.92 0.58 2.37
N ASP A 140 -14.54 0.29 3.61
CA ASP A 140 -15.24 0.77 4.80
C ASP A 140 -15.17 2.31 4.93
N ASP A 141 -13.99 2.91 4.68
CA ASP A 141 -13.81 4.37 4.69
C ASP A 141 -14.61 5.09 3.57
N ARG A 142 -14.95 4.37 2.50
CA ARG A 142 -15.84 4.88 1.45
C ARG A 142 -17.31 4.85 1.84
N MET A 143 -17.71 3.94 2.71
CA MET A 143 -19.08 3.91 3.24
C MET A 143 -19.29 5.03 4.27
N THR A 144 -18.29 5.35 5.08
CA THR A 144 -18.40 6.45 6.07
C THR A 144 -18.41 7.84 5.42
N SER A 145 -17.83 8.00 4.23
CA SER A 145 -17.82 9.30 3.51
C SER A 145 -19.10 9.58 2.72
N GLU A 146 -19.86 8.57 2.28
CA GLU A 146 -21.17 8.77 1.62
C GLU A 146 -22.33 8.98 2.61
N GLU A 147 -22.23 8.51 3.86
CA GLU A 147 -23.28 8.74 4.87
C GLU A 147 -23.20 10.11 5.55
N ILE A 148 -22.10 10.86 5.38
CA ILE A 148 -21.94 12.20 5.98
C ILE A 148 -22.65 13.30 5.17
N GLU A 149 -23.16 13.02 3.96
CA GLU A 149 -23.96 13.98 3.17
C GLU A 149 -25.48 13.70 3.16
N ILE A 150 -26.01 12.94 4.13
CA ILE A 150 -27.47 12.78 4.33
C ILE A 150 -27.88 12.85 5.81
N ASP A 151 -27.45 13.88 6.55
CA ASP A 151 -28.26 14.34 7.70
C ASP A 151 -28.08 15.84 8.00
N LEU A 152 -28.54 16.68 7.08
CA LEU A 152 -28.89 18.06 7.38
C LEU A 152 -30.25 18.43 6.80
N ARG A 153 -31.30 17.66 7.15
CA ARG A 153 -32.68 18.18 7.08
C ARG A 153 -33.38 18.12 8.44
N PRO A 154 -33.52 19.26 9.14
CA PRO A 154 -34.40 19.36 10.28
C PRO A 154 -35.83 19.59 9.76
N TYR A 155 -36.68 18.57 9.68
CA TYR A 155 -38.14 18.71 9.47
C TYR A 155 -38.81 17.33 9.50
N ARG A 156 -39.93 17.03 10.15
CA ARG A 156 -40.97 17.82 10.82
C ARG A 156 -41.83 16.79 11.59
N LYS A 157 -42.22 17.11 12.83
CA LYS A 157 -43.29 16.40 13.56
C LYS A 157 -44.53 16.22 12.67
N ARG A 158 -45.17 15.05 12.70
CA ARG A 158 -46.62 14.93 12.57
C ARG A 158 -47.15 13.73 13.36
N HIS A 159 -47.94 14.06 14.38
CA HIS A 159 -48.89 13.18 15.04
C HIS A 159 -49.83 12.51 14.03
N HIS A 160 -50.31 11.30 14.34
CA HIS A 160 -51.73 10.86 14.38
C HIS A 160 -51.71 9.36 14.72
N ARG A 161 -52.20 8.96 15.91
CA ARG A 161 -53.51 8.32 16.13
C ARG A 161 -53.86 7.32 15.02
N TYR A 162 -53.90 6.03 15.33
CA TYR A 162 -55.10 5.30 15.79
C TYR A 162 -54.69 4.13 16.67
#